data_AF-A0A3N1R029-F1
#
_entry.id   AF-A0A3N1R029-F1
#
_cell.length_a   1.000
_cell.length_b   1.000
_cell.length_c   1.000
_cell.angle_alpha   90.00
_cell.angle_beta   90.00
_cell.angle_gamma   90.00
#
_symmetry.space_group_name_H-M   'P 1'
#
loop_
_entity.id
_entity.type
_entity.pdbx_description
1 polymer ?
#
loop_
_entity_poly.entity_id
_entity_poly.type
_entity_poly.pdbx_seq_one_letter_code
_entity_poly.pdbx_strand_id
1 'polypeptide(L)' 'MARDIKLGWDVEALNKAYRQGYMSANMGMDKSRCPYRGDVVIAAWEAGWDDADQVARDDRDQSDDLFSRIA' A
#
# COMPACT_ATOMS: atom_id res chain seq x y z
N MET A 1 15.76 -6.69 16.55
CA MET A 1 15.14 -5.78 15.58
C MET A 1 15.82 -4.43 15.70
N ALA A 2 16.35 -3.87 14.61
CA ALA A 2 17.10 -2.63 14.64
C ALA A 2 16.17 -1.47 14.99
N ARG A 3 16.28 -0.95 16.20
CA ARG A 3 15.67 0.33 16.61
C ARG A 3 16.69 1.41 16.29
N ASP A 4 16.54 2.08 15.16
CA ASP A 4 17.37 3.25 14.86
C ASP A 4 16.76 4.47 15.59
N ILE A 5 17.02 4.53 16.91
CA ILE A 5 16.46 5.52 17.85
C ILE A 5 16.75 6.97 17.40
N LYS A 6 17.69 7.19 16.48
CA LYS A 6 18.06 8.51 15.93
C LYS A 6 17.09 9.05 14.87
N LEU A 7 16.25 8.21 14.25
CA LEU A 7 15.41 8.60 13.11
C LEU A 7 13.92 8.73 13.46
N GLY A 8 13.50 8.35 14.68
CA GLY A 8 12.13 8.53 15.16
C GLY A 8 11.11 7.49 14.66
N TRP A 9 11.56 6.46 13.94
CA TRP A 9 10.75 5.34 13.47
C TRP A 9 11.49 4.02 13.64
N ASP A 10 10.75 2.93 13.81
CA ASP A 10 11.29 1.58 13.84
C ASP A 10 10.63 0.69 12.79
N VAL A 11 11.27 -0.44 12.50
CA VAL A 11 10.83 -1.39 11.48
C VAL A 11 9.42 -1.93 11.73
N GLU A 12 8.99 -2.05 12.99
CA GLU A 12 7.65 -2.52 13.32
C GLU A 12 6.60 -1.46 12.96
N ALA A 13 6.87 -0.19 13.26
CA ALA A 13 6.04 0.93 12.87
C ALA A 13 5.91 1.05 11.34
N LEU A 14 7.01 0.88 10.59
CA LEU A 14 6.99 0.90 9.13
C LEU A 14 6.20 -0.28 8.54
N ASN A 15 6.41 -1.50 9.05
CA ASN A 15 5.63 -2.67 8.62
C ASN A 15 4.14 -2.50 8.89
N LYS A 16 3.79 -1.91 10.03
CA LYS A 16 2.39 -1.61 10.37
C LYS A 16 1.79 -0.61 9.40
N ALA A 17 2.52 0.48 9.11
CA ALA A 17 2.10 1.49 8.15
C ALA A 17 1.88 0.89 6.76
N TYR A 18 2.84 0.11 6.26
CA TYR A 18 2.71 -0.61 4.99
C TYR A 18 1.46 -1.50 4.93
N ARG A 19 1.27 -2.38 5.90
CA ARG A 19 0.11 -3.29 5.92
C ARG A 19 -1.20 -2.53 5.99
N GLN A 20 -1.23 -1.43 6.74
CA GLN A 20 -2.41 -0.58 6.82
C GLN A 20 -2.71 0.09 5.48
N GLY A 21 -1.70 0.58 4.75
CA GLY A 21 -1.85 1.15 3.42
C GLY A 21 -2.43 0.16 2.41
N TYR A 22 -1.88 -1.04 2.41
CA TYR A 22 -2.37 -2.14 1.58
C TYR A 22 -3.84 -2.46 1.84
N MET A 23 -4.25 -2.56 3.11
CA MET A 23 -5.65 -2.78 3.46
C MET A 23 -6.54 -1.59 3.09
N SER A 24 -6.04 -0.35 3.26
CA SER A 24 -6.77 0.86 2.89
C SER A 24 -7.09 0.90 1.38
N ALA A 25 -6.12 0.58 0.52
CA ALA A 25 -6.33 0.47 -0.92
C ALA A 25 -7.42 -0.56 -1.26
N ASN A 26 -7.33 -1.76 -0.69
CA ASN A 26 -8.33 -2.82 -0.91
C ASN A 26 -9.74 -2.44 -0.44
N MET A 27 -9.85 -1.53 0.52
CA MET A 27 -11.13 -0.98 0.98
C MET A 27 -11.61 0.23 0.16
N GLY A 28 -10.90 0.61 -0.90
CA GLY A 28 -11.23 1.77 -1.74
C GLY A 28 -10.98 3.11 -1.05
N MET A 29 -10.13 3.15 -0.03
CA MET A 29 -9.77 4.40 0.65
C MET A 29 -8.78 5.17 -0.21
N ASP A 30 -9.03 6.47 -0.41
CA ASP A 30 -8.13 7.34 -1.16
C ASP A 30 -6.75 7.48 -0.48
N LYS A 31 -5.68 7.53 -1.30
CA LYS A 31 -4.29 7.63 -0.85
C LYS A 31 -4.03 8.90 -0.02
N SER A 32 -4.72 10.01 -0.29
CA SER A 32 -4.58 11.26 0.45
C SER A 32 -5.05 11.17 1.91
N ARG A 33 -5.73 10.08 2.29
CA ARG A 33 -6.25 9.86 3.64
C ARG A 33 -5.27 9.13 4.56
N CYS A 34 -3.99 9.05 4.18
CA CYS A 34 -2.93 8.52 5.04
C CYS A 34 -2.99 9.15 6.45
N PRO A 35 -3.14 8.34 7.52
CA PRO A 35 -3.31 8.85 8.88
C PRO A 35 -1.98 9.18 9.58
N TYR A 36 -0.86 8.81 8.97
CA TYR A 36 0.46 8.95 9.58
C TYR A 36 1.02 10.37 9.41
N ARG A 37 1.97 10.69 10.28
CA ARG A 37 2.81 11.89 10.21
C ARG A 37 4.27 11.45 10.16
N GLY A 38 5.09 12.19 9.42
CA GLY A 38 6.50 11.88 9.21
C GLY A 38 6.74 11.13 7.91
N ASP A 39 7.64 11.65 7.09
CA ASP A 39 7.79 11.29 5.69
C ASP A 39 8.08 9.81 5.46
N VAL A 40 8.90 9.19 6.33
CA VAL A 40 9.28 7.78 6.18
C VAL A 40 8.11 6.84 6.50
N VAL A 41 7.31 7.16 7.52
CA VAL A 41 6.14 6.33 7.89
C VAL A 41 5.02 6.51 6.86
N ILE A 42 4.86 7.73 6.34
CA ILE A 42 3.95 8.02 5.22
C ILE A 42 4.36 7.23 3.98
N ALA A 43 5.63 7.27 3.59
CA ALA A 43 6.14 6.54 2.44
C ALA A 43 5.91 5.02 2.56
N ALA A 44 6.09 4.45 3.76
CA ALA A 44 5.80 3.04 3.98
C ALA A 44 4.32 2.70 3.78
N TRP A 45 3.41 3.54 4.30
CA TRP A 45 1.97 3.39 4.08
C TRP A 45 1.59 3.53 2.61
N GLU A 46 2.14 4.55 1.93
CA GLU A 46 1.88 4.81 0.52
C GLU A 46 2.37 3.67 -0.37
N ALA A 47 3.54 3.09 -0.08
CA ALA A 47 4.05 1.93 -0.79
C ALA A 47 3.08 0.74 -0.69
N GLY A 48 2.58 0.44 0.51
CA GLY A 48 1.59 -0.64 0.67
C GLY A 48 0.29 -0.37 -0.08
N TRP A 49 -0.16 0.89 -0.10
CA TRP A 49 -1.35 1.30 -0.86
C TRP A 49 -1.13 1.12 -2.37
N ASP A 50 0.00 1.60 -2.89
CA ASP A 50 0.35 1.51 -4.32
C ASP A 50 0.45 0.06 -4.78
N ASP A 51 1.07 -0.82 -3.98
CA ASP A 51 1.21 -2.24 -4.30
C ASP A 51 -0.16 -2.93 -4.40
N ALA A 52 -1.09 -2.64 -3.48
CA ALA A 52 -2.45 -3.18 -3.53
C ALA A 52 -3.24 -2.65 -4.74
N ASP A 53 -3.14 -1.36 -5.03
CA ASP A 53 -3.81 -0.74 -6.18
C ASP A 53 -3.26 -1.27 -7.51
N GLN A 54 -1.95 -1.54 -7.58
CA GLN A 54 -1.32 -2.16 -8.74
C GLN A 54 -1.82 -3.60 -8.96
N VAL A 55 -1.86 -4.43 -7.90
CA VAL A 55 -2.44 -5.78 -7.98
C VAL A 55 -3.91 -5.73 -8.43
N ALA A 56 -4.70 -4.81 -7.89
CA ALA A 56 -6.10 -4.67 -8.26
C ALA A 56 -6.32 -4.23 -9.72
N ARG A 57 -5.38 -3.47 -10.30
CA ARG A 57 -5.39 -3.09 -11.73
C ARG A 57 -4.99 -4.26 -12.61
N ASP A 58 -3.90 -4.95 -12.25
CA ASP A 58 -3.42 -6.13 -12.99
C ASP A 58 -4.50 -7.23 -13.05
N ASP A 59 -5.19 -7.50 -11.94
CA ASP A 59 -6.30 -8.46 -11.89
C ASP A 59 -7.45 -8.07 -12.85
N ARG A 60 -7.76 -6.78 -12.95
CA ARG A 60 -8.80 -6.28 -13.86
C ARG A 60 -8.38 -6.42 -15.31
N ASP A 61 -7.18 -5.97 -15.65
CA ASP A 61 -6.62 -6.06 -17.00
C ASP A 61 -6.56 -7.51 -17.47
N GLN A 62 -6.15 -8.44 -16.60
CA GLN A 62 -6.13 -9.87 -16.91
C GLN A 62 -7.55 -10.41 -17.14
N SER A 63 -8.53 -9.99 -16.35
CA SER A 63 -9.92 -10.41 -16.52
C SER A 63 -10.49 -9.90 -17.86
N ASP A 64 -10.20 -8.66 -18.23
CA ASP A 64 -10.66 -8.04 -19.48
C ASP A 64 -10.03 -8.69 -20.72
N ASP A 65 -8.75 -9.07 -20.69
CA ASP A 65 -8.11 -9.87 -21.74
C ASP A 65 -8.79 -11.23 -21.92
N LEU A 66 -9.07 -11.92 -20.81
CA LEU A 66 -9.75 -13.21 -20.85
C LEU A 66 -11.14 -13.10 -21.49
N PHE A 67 -11.95 -12.10 -21.10
CA PHE A 67 -13.26 -11.88 -21.71
C PHE A 67 -13.16 -11.55 -23.20
N SER A 68 -12.19 -10.74 -23.60
CA SER A 68 -11.96 -10.37 -25.01
C SER A 68 -11.60 -11.58 -25.89
N ARG A 69 -11.01 -12.62 -25.31
CA ARG A 69 -10.58 -13.83 -26.03
C ARG A 69 -11.68 -14.88 -26.19
N ILE A 70 -12.81 -14.75 -25.49
CA ILE A 70 -13.92 -15.72 -25.49
C ILE A 70 -15.10 -15.22 -26.36
N ALA A 71 -15.13 -13.93 -26.72
CA ALA A 71 -16.09 -13.32 -27.64
C ALA A 71 -15.67 -13.47 -29.11
#